data_AF-A0A1R0KWG5-F1
#
_entry.id   AF-A0A1R0KWG5-F1
#
_cell.length_a   1.000
_cell.length_b   1.000
_cell.length_c   1.000
_cell.angle_alpha   90.00
_cell.angle_beta   90.00
_cell.angle_gamma   90.00
#
_symmetry.space_group_name_H-M   'P 1'
#
loop_
_entity.id
_entity.type
_entity.pdbx_description
1 polymer ?
#
loop_
_entity_poly.entity_id
_entity_poly.type
_entity_poly.pdbx_seq_one_letter_code
_entity_poly.pdbx_strand_id
1 'polypeptide(L)'
;MRRLASENRFAGIPDAIRDRYTGDDPEVLAERAAARAAEMRVRRTTIEGQLADIGRDQRLVVVEIAALVRDVLANLDSAHRHSKLPGTLGGWGNEHFLRIRFARPSGDEDLHARIDAVVDRIVTEKSKPEGLALLKRCVHEAVAPRGFTVKVLKPNSDLAVEPVDVTHLGKFSGGEKLTVCVALYCTLARLRAVNRGRGRDALGGTLVLDNPLGTASHVALLRLQRDVAAAHGVQLVYTTGVEDLGAVGQFPNVLRMRNAPGSLRTRRYVVLEERFGSAVEGITSARVSSDEPTNGVAS
;
A
#
# COMPACT_ATOMS: atom_id res chain seq x y z
N MET A 1 -13.86 61.25 7.28
CA MET A 1 -13.63 60.20 6.26
C MET A 1 -12.19 60.15 5.79
N ARG A 2 -11.64 61.16 5.10
CA ARG A 2 -10.25 61.13 4.59
C ARG A 2 -9.18 60.80 5.64
N ARG A 3 -9.24 61.45 6.82
CA ARG A 3 -8.32 61.19 7.95
C ARG A 3 -8.42 59.75 8.51
N LEU A 4 -9.61 59.15 8.46
CA LEU A 4 -9.87 57.77 8.89
C LEU A 4 -9.33 56.76 7.87
N ALA A 5 -9.51 57.02 6.57
CA ALA A 5 -9.04 56.14 5.49
C ALA A 5 -7.49 56.09 5.39
N SER A 6 -6.80 57.13 5.86
CA SER A 6 -5.34 57.20 5.95
C SER A 6 -4.74 56.56 7.21
N GLU A 7 -5.56 55.98 8.10
CA GLU A 7 -5.05 55.34 9.32
C GLU A 7 -4.35 54.01 9.00
N ASN A 8 -3.27 53.72 9.74
CA ASN A 8 -2.42 52.56 9.50
C ASN A 8 -3.16 51.22 9.66
N ARG A 9 -4.30 51.18 10.38
CA ARG A 9 -5.16 49.99 10.50
C ARG A 9 -5.80 49.56 9.17
N PHE A 10 -5.84 50.42 8.17
CA PHE A 10 -6.33 50.12 6.82
C PHE A 10 -5.19 49.89 5.81
N ALA A 11 -3.94 49.74 6.29
CA ALA A 11 -2.75 49.52 5.45
C ALA A 11 -2.85 48.25 4.57
N GLY A 12 -3.60 47.24 4.99
CA GLY A 12 -3.83 46.00 4.22
C GLY A 12 -4.94 46.07 3.17
N ILE A 13 -5.67 47.19 3.07
CA ILE A 13 -6.71 47.38 2.05
C ILE A 13 -6.07 47.82 0.72
N PRO A 14 -6.46 47.25 -0.44
CA PRO A 14 -5.94 47.66 -1.74
C PRO A 14 -6.04 49.17 -1.99
N ASP A 15 -4.99 49.76 -2.59
CA ASP A 15 -4.89 51.20 -2.86
C ASP A 15 -6.09 51.75 -3.62
N ALA A 16 -6.55 51.05 -4.65
CA ALA A 16 -7.71 51.44 -5.45
C ALA A 16 -9.01 51.64 -4.62
N ILE A 17 -9.14 50.97 -3.47
CA ILE A 17 -10.28 51.16 -2.55
C ILE A 17 -10.02 52.34 -1.63
N ARG A 18 -8.79 52.49 -1.10
CA ARG A 18 -8.41 53.63 -0.27
C ARG A 18 -8.53 54.96 -1.02
N ASP A 19 -8.07 54.98 -2.26
CA ASP A 19 -8.04 56.16 -3.13
C ASP A 19 -9.43 56.71 -3.43
N ARG A 20 -10.46 55.84 -3.51
CA ARG A 20 -11.86 56.27 -3.62
C ARG A 20 -12.34 57.02 -2.38
N TYR A 21 -11.90 56.61 -1.19
CA TYR A 21 -12.31 57.25 0.07
C TYR A 21 -11.49 58.50 0.42
N THR A 22 -10.33 58.70 -0.20
CA THR A 22 -9.48 59.88 -0.05
C THR A 22 -9.67 60.91 -1.18
N GLY A 23 -9.94 60.47 -2.42
CA GLY A 23 -9.99 61.30 -3.61
C GLY A 23 -11.39 61.80 -4.04
N ASP A 24 -12.47 61.09 -3.71
CA ASP A 24 -13.82 61.49 -4.13
C ASP A 24 -14.34 62.73 -3.36
N ASP A 25 -15.36 63.39 -3.93
CA ASP A 25 -16.07 64.52 -3.33
C ASP A 25 -16.74 64.11 -2.00
N PRO A 26 -16.51 64.85 -0.89
CA PRO A 26 -17.08 64.55 0.41
C PRO A 26 -18.62 64.45 0.43
N GLU A 27 -19.34 65.26 -0.35
CA GLU A 27 -20.81 65.24 -0.38
C GLU A 27 -21.33 63.96 -1.04
N VAL A 28 -20.72 63.57 -2.17
CA VAL A 28 -21.05 62.32 -2.90
C VAL A 28 -20.72 61.09 -2.04
N LEU A 29 -19.61 61.14 -1.30
CA LEU A 29 -19.25 60.08 -0.35
C LEU A 29 -20.25 59.97 0.80
N ALA A 30 -20.70 61.11 1.36
CA ALA A 30 -21.67 61.14 2.45
C ALA A 30 -23.03 60.58 2.01
N GLU A 31 -23.51 60.99 0.84
CA GLU A 31 -24.78 60.53 0.26
C GLU A 31 -24.81 59.00 0.07
N ARG A 32 -23.69 58.43 -0.41
CA ARG A 32 -23.58 56.99 -0.68
C ARG A 32 -23.12 56.17 0.52
N ALA A 33 -22.68 56.79 1.61
CA ALA A 33 -22.06 56.12 2.75
C ALA A 33 -22.97 55.05 3.38
N ALA A 34 -24.25 55.39 3.61
CA ALA A 34 -25.20 54.49 4.24
C ALA A 34 -25.46 53.25 3.38
N ALA A 35 -25.67 53.44 2.07
CA ALA A 35 -25.86 52.34 1.12
C ALA A 35 -24.62 51.44 1.02
N ARG A 36 -23.42 52.03 0.92
CA ARG A 36 -22.16 51.28 0.90
C ARG A 36 -21.90 50.53 2.20
N ALA A 37 -22.21 51.13 3.35
CA ALA A 37 -22.10 50.43 4.63
C ALA A 37 -23.07 49.25 4.71
N ALA A 38 -24.29 49.38 4.19
CA ALA A 38 -25.24 48.27 4.10
C ALA A 38 -24.71 47.14 3.21
N GLU A 39 -24.21 47.46 2.02
CA GLU A 39 -23.58 46.51 1.08
C GLU A 39 -22.40 45.77 1.74
N MET A 40 -21.50 46.48 2.42
CA MET A 40 -20.35 45.87 3.10
C MET A 40 -20.77 44.96 4.27
N ARG A 41 -21.83 45.31 5.02
CA ARG A 41 -22.38 44.43 6.07
C ARG A 41 -22.92 43.13 5.48
N VAL A 42 -23.66 43.21 4.38
CA VAL A 42 -24.16 42.02 3.67
C VAL A 42 -23.00 41.15 3.20
N ARG A 43 -21.99 41.75 2.55
CA ARG A 43 -20.81 41.02 2.07
C ARG A 43 -20.04 40.35 3.21
N ARG A 44 -19.88 41.03 4.35
CA ARG A 44 -19.25 40.45 5.55
C ARG A 44 -20.02 39.22 6.01
N THR A 45 -21.34 39.31 6.17
CA THR A 45 -22.16 38.18 6.59
C THR A 45 -22.08 37.01 5.61
N THR A 46 -22.02 37.28 4.31
CA THR A 46 -21.79 36.23 3.30
C THR A 46 -20.43 35.56 3.49
N ILE A 47 -19.34 36.33 3.66
CA ILE A 47 -17.99 35.79 3.85
C ILE A 47 -17.89 35.00 5.17
N GLU A 48 -18.51 35.48 6.24
CA GLU A 48 -18.58 34.76 7.53
C GLU A 48 -19.29 33.40 7.35
N GLY A 49 -20.39 33.37 6.60
CA GLY A 49 -21.09 32.13 6.26
C GLY A 49 -20.21 31.18 5.44
N GLN A 50 -19.56 31.69 4.38
CA GLN A 50 -18.65 30.89 3.55
C GLN A 50 -17.47 30.32 4.35
N LEU A 51 -16.90 31.11 5.27
CA LEU A 51 -15.82 30.65 6.14
C LEU A 51 -16.29 29.57 7.12
N ALA A 52 -17.50 29.71 7.66
CA ALA A 52 -18.10 28.69 8.50
C ALA A 52 -18.36 27.38 7.73
N ASP A 53 -18.77 27.48 6.46
CA ASP A 53 -18.97 26.34 5.57
C ASP A 53 -17.66 25.62 5.28
N ILE A 54 -16.60 26.36 4.90
CA ILE A 54 -15.25 25.83 4.71
C ILE A 54 -14.77 25.13 5.98
N GLY A 55 -14.99 25.72 7.16
CA GLY A 55 -14.63 25.09 8.42
C GLY A 55 -15.39 23.79 8.71
N ARG A 56 -16.66 23.67 8.28
CA ARG A 56 -17.41 22.40 8.36
C ARG A 56 -16.83 21.36 7.42
N ASP A 57 -16.53 21.74 6.18
CA ASP A 57 -15.97 20.84 5.17
C ASP A 57 -14.58 20.34 5.58
N GLN A 58 -13.72 21.21 6.10
CA GLN A 58 -12.41 20.82 6.64
C GLN A 58 -12.54 19.78 7.75
N ARG A 59 -13.45 19.97 8.71
CA ARG A 59 -13.69 18.98 9.77
C ARG A 59 -14.14 17.63 9.22
N LEU A 60 -15.01 17.64 8.21
CA LEU A 60 -15.48 16.40 7.57
C LEU A 60 -14.32 15.66 6.91
N VAL A 61 -13.48 16.38 6.16
CA VAL A 61 -12.26 15.82 5.55
C VAL A 61 -11.33 15.23 6.59
N VAL A 62 -11.09 15.93 7.71
CA VAL A 62 -10.23 15.45 8.81
C VAL A 62 -10.78 14.15 9.41
N VAL A 63 -12.09 14.06 9.66
CA VAL A 63 -12.74 12.86 10.21
C VAL A 63 -12.59 11.66 9.27
N GLU A 64 -12.83 11.85 7.97
CA GLU A 64 -12.71 10.79 6.97
C GLU A 64 -11.26 10.31 6.81
N ILE A 65 -10.30 11.24 6.75
CA ILE A 65 -8.87 10.89 6.70
C ILE A 65 -8.47 10.16 7.98
N ALA A 66 -8.98 10.54 9.15
CA ALA A 66 -8.67 9.87 10.41
C ALA A 66 -9.15 8.43 10.43
N ALA A 67 -10.32 8.14 9.86
CA ALA A 67 -10.79 6.77 9.68
C ALA A 67 -9.83 5.96 8.80
N LEU A 68 -9.41 6.50 7.66
CA LEU A 68 -8.45 5.85 6.77
C LEU A 68 -7.08 5.62 7.44
N VAL A 69 -6.59 6.59 8.21
CA VAL A 69 -5.33 6.46 8.96
C VAL A 69 -5.45 5.33 9.99
N ARG A 70 -6.55 5.26 10.75
CA ARG A 70 -6.79 4.16 11.70
C ARG A 70 -6.77 2.81 11.01
N ASP A 71 -7.41 2.68 9.85
CA ASP A 71 -7.44 1.46 9.07
C ASP A 71 -6.04 1.07 8.56
N VAL A 72 -5.23 2.03 8.12
CA VAL A 72 -3.84 1.78 7.71
C VAL A 72 -3.02 1.27 8.90
N LEU A 73 -3.09 1.94 10.06
CA LEU A 73 -2.35 1.51 11.25
C LEU A 73 -2.79 0.12 11.72
N ALA A 74 -4.09 -0.18 11.68
CA ALA A 74 -4.62 -1.50 11.99
C ALA A 74 -4.14 -2.57 10.99
N ASN A 75 -4.07 -2.24 9.70
CA ASN A 75 -3.54 -3.14 8.66
C ASN A 75 -2.05 -3.41 8.87
N LEU A 76 -1.24 -2.42 9.27
CA LEU A 76 0.17 -2.60 9.59
C LEU A 76 0.36 -3.54 10.80
N ASP A 77 -0.44 -3.39 11.85
CA ASP A 77 -0.42 -4.32 12.99
C ASP A 77 -0.88 -5.72 12.60
N SER A 78 -1.86 -5.81 11.71
CA SER A 78 -2.30 -7.08 11.15
C SER A 78 -1.18 -7.73 10.33
N ALA A 79 -0.45 -6.97 9.52
CA ALA A 79 0.70 -7.47 8.77
C ALA A 79 1.81 -7.99 9.70
N HIS A 80 2.09 -7.28 10.81
CA HIS A 80 3.00 -7.78 11.84
C HIS A 80 2.50 -9.09 12.46
N ARG A 81 1.23 -9.17 12.89
CA ARG A 81 0.68 -10.39 13.51
C ARG A 81 0.70 -11.58 12.55
N HIS A 82 0.33 -11.37 11.30
CA HIS A 82 0.26 -12.43 10.28
C HIS A 82 1.61 -12.79 9.66
N SER A 83 2.68 -12.06 9.97
CA SER A 83 4.05 -12.43 9.57
C SER A 83 4.67 -13.51 10.46
N LYS A 84 3.94 -13.98 11.48
CA LYS A 84 4.39 -15.04 12.37
C LYS A 84 4.54 -16.35 11.59
N LEU A 85 5.73 -16.92 11.68
CA LEU A 85 6.09 -18.18 11.07
C LEU A 85 5.64 -19.36 11.96
N PRO A 86 5.31 -20.53 11.37
CA PRO A 86 4.85 -21.67 12.13
C PRO A 86 6.02 -22.26 12.93
N GLY A 87 5.71 -22.89 14.07
CA GLY A 87 6.73 -23.49 14.94
C GLY A 87 7.57 -24.59 14.29
N THR A 88 7.16 -25.11 13.14
CA THR A 88 7.86 -26.15 12.37
C THR A 88 9.07 -25.63 11.59
N LEU A 89 9.30 -24.32 11.53
CA LEU A 89 10.37 -23.67 10.73
C LEU A 89 11.76 -23.64 11.40
N GLY A 90 12.06 -24.59 12.29
CA GLY A 90 13.35 -24.66 12.99
C GLY A 90 13.67 -23.37 13.78
N GLY A 91 14.85 -22.77 13.54
CA GLY A 91 15.31 -21.56 14.23
C GLY A 91 14.41 -20.33 14.05
N TRP A 92 13.57 -20.32 13.02
CA TRP A 92 12.57 -19.27 12.77
C TRP A 92 11.18 -19.63 13.29
N GLY A 93 11.05 -20.76 13.97
CA GLY A 93 9.78 -21.21 14.54
C GLY A 93 9.20 -20.16 15.48
N ASN A 94 7.93 -19.81 15.28
CA ASN A 94 7.20 -18.80 16.06
C ASN A 94 7.73 -17.37 15.97
N GLU A 95 8.74 -17.11 15.15
CA GLU A 95 9.27 -15.77 14.95
C GLU A 95 8.43 -14.96 13.96
N HIS A 96 8.46 -13.63 14.12
CA HIS A 96 7.87 -12.71 13.15
C HIS A 96 8.90 -12.36 12.09
N PHE A 97 8.67 -12.82 10.86
CA PHE A 97 9.55 -12.49 9.73
C PHE A 97 9.50 -10.98 9.43
N LEU A 98 8.34 -10.33 9.59
CA LEU A 98 8.15 -8.89 9.43
C LEU A 98 7.74 -8.26 10.76
N ARG A 99 8.56 -7.33 11.26
CA ARG A 99 8.37 -6.63 12.52
C ARG A 99 8.11 -5.17 12.25
N ILE A 100 6.90 -4.71 12.53
CA ILE A 100 6.50 -3.31 12.36
C ILE A 100 6.23 -2.73 13.75
N ARG A 101 6.84 -1.60 14.07
CA ARG A 101 6.63 -0.88 15.32
C ARG A 101 6.44 0.60 15.04
N PHE A 102 5.48 1.22 15.72
CA PHE A 102 5.21 2.66 15.67
C PHE A 102 4.50 3.09 16.95
N ALA A 103 4.57 4.39 17.27
CA ALA A 103 3.79 4.98 18.34
C ALA A 103 2.40 5.36 17.80
N ARG A 104 1.34 5.00 18.53
CA ARG A 104 -0.02 5.40 18.19
C ARG A 104 -0.32 6.81 18.72
N PRO A 105 -1.22 7.55 18.06
CA PRO A 105 -1.84 8.73 18.67
C PRO A 105 -2.46 8.38 20.03
N SER A 106 -2.46 9.34 20.93
CA SER A 106 -2.93 9.21 22.31
C SER A 106 -4.45 8.97 22.39
N GLY A 107 -5.18 9.40 21.35
CA GLY A 107 -6.61 9.26 21.19
C GLY A 107 -7.09 9.92 19.90
N ASP A 108 -8.40 9.95 19.67
CA ASP A 108 -8.99 10.52 18.45
C ASP A 108 -8.76 12.04 18.33
N GLU A 109 -8.78 12.78 19.44
CA GLU A 109 -8.49 14.23 19.43
C GLU A 109 -7.06 14.52 18.97
N ASP A 110 -6.08 13.76 19.47
CA ASP A 110 -4.67 13.87 19.06
C ASP A 110 -4.50 13.51 17.57
N LEU A 111 -5.19 12.45 17.10
CA LEU A 111 -5.17 12.08 15.68
C LEU A 111 -5.80 13.16 14.79
N HIS A 112 -6.95 13.71 15.16
CA HIS A 112 -7.60 14.79 14.41
C HIS A 112 -6.72 16.04 14.35
N ALA A 113 -6.15 16.48 15.48
CA ALA A 113 -5.26 17.63 15.52
C ALA A 113 -4.03 17.47 14.62
N ARG A 114 -3.44 16.27 14.58
CA ARG A 114 -2.33 15.94 13.68
C ARG A 114 -2.71 16.00 12.21
N ILE A 115 -3.87 15.45 11.86
CA ILE A 115 -4.36 15.47 10.47
C ILE A 115 -4.71 16.89 10.05
N ASP A 116 -5.33 17.68 10.93
CA ASP A 116 -5.66 19.07 10.69
C ASP A 116 -4.40 19.90 10.37
N ALA A 117 -3.32 19.70 11.14
CA ALA A 117 -2.03 20.32 10.85
C ALA A 117 -1.44 19.92 9.48
N VAL A 118 -1.72 18.71 8.97
CA VAL A 118 -1.32 18.30 7.61
C VAL A 118 -2.18 19.01 6.56
N VAL A 119 -3.48 19.11 6.78
CA VAL A 119 -4.42 19.80 5.89
C VAL A 119 -4.07 21.28 5.78
N ASP A 120 -3.80 21.95 6.90
CA ASP A 120 -3.38 23.35 6.94
C ASP A 120 -2.09 23.60 6.15
N ARG A 121 -1.11 22.69 6.26
CA ARG A 121 0.12 22.75 5.45
C ARG A 121 -0.17 22.61 3.97
N ILE A 122 -1.04 21.71 3.56
CA ILE A 122 -1.43 21.52 2.16
C ILE A 122 -2.12 22.76 1.60
N VAL A 123 -3.03 23.35 2.37
CA VAL A 123 -3.70 24.61 2.00
C VAL A 123 -2.68 25.75 1.86
N THR A 124 -1.73 25.84 2.79
CA THR A 124 -0.65 26.85 2.76
C THR A 124 0.27 26.67 1.56
N GLU A 125 0.67 25.42 1.26
CA GLU A 125 1.45 25.04 0.08
C GLU A 125 0.69 25.27 -1.24
N LYS A 126 -0.62 25.50 -1.18
CA LYS A 126 -1.53 25.52 -2.34
C LYS A 126 -1.37 24.27 -3.21
N SER A 127 -1.09 23.14 -2.55
CA SER A 127 -0.84 21.87 -3.23
C SER A 127 -2.13 21.06 -3.31
N LYS A 128 -2.27 20.25 -4.37
CA LYS A 128 -3.39 19.32 -4.55
C LYS A 128 -2.84 17.89 -4.66
N PRO A 129 -2.39 17.29 -3.54
CA PRO A 129 -1.82 15.96 -3.57
C PRO A 129 -2.87 14.92 -3.98
N GLU A 130 -2.42 13.88 -4.67
CA GLU A 130 -3.25 12.69 -4.90
C GLU A 130 -3.62 12.02 -3.58
N GLY A 131 -4.75 11.29 -3.56
CA GLY A 131 -5.29 10.70 -2.33
C GLY A 131 -4.30 9.82 -1.57
N LEU A 132 -3.50 9.00 -2.27
CA LEU A 132 -2.48 8.17 -1.64
C LEU A 132 -1.34 8.99 -1.04
N ALA A 133 -0.93 10.08 -1.71
CA ALA A 133 0.13 10.96 -1.22
C ALA A 133 -0.32 11.72 0.03
N LEU A 134 -1.57 12.21 0.05
CA LEU A 134 -2.19 12.81 1.23
C LEU A 134 -2.25 11.82 2.39
N LEU A 135 -2.79 10.61 2.16
CA LEU A 135 -2.90 9.60 3.20
C LEU A 135 -1.55 9.23 3.80
N LYS A 136 -0.49 9.10 2.97
CA LYS A 136 0.87 8.86 3.45
C LYS A 136 1.35 9.98 4.37
N ARG A 137 1.17 11.25 3.99
CA ARG A 137 1.53 12.40 4.84
C ARG A 137 0.82 12.33 6.20
N CYS A 138 -0.48 12.06 6.21
CA CYS A 138 -1.26 11.93 7.43
C CYS A 138 -0.84 10.74 8.30
N VAL A 139 -0.57 9.58 7.68
CA VAL A 139 -0.08 8.38 8.39
C VAL A 139 1.29 8.64 9.02
N HIS A 140 2.19 9.34 8.32
CA HIS A 140 3.49 9.72 8.87
C HIS A 140 3.37 10.71 10.04
N GLU A 141 2.49 11.70 9.93
CA GLU A 141 2.22 12.65 11.02
C GLU A 141 1.60 11.98 12.24
N ALA A 142 0.69 11.02 12.01
CA ALA A 142 0.01 10.30 13.08
C ALA A 142 0.97 9.51 14.00
N VAL A 143 2.13 9.09 13.47
CA VAL A 143 3.15 8.34 14.23
C VAL A 143 4.39 9.17 14.59
N ALA A 144 4.38 10.46 14.25
CA ALA A 144 5.48 11.38 14.54
C ALA A 144 5.60 11.67 16.05
N PRO A 145 6.82 11.95 16.57
CA PRO A 145 8.09 12.07 15.83
C PRO A 145 8.83 10.74 15.63
N ARG A 146 8.41 9.66 16.32
CA ARG A 146 9.15 8.39 16.32
C ARG A 146 9.11 7.67 14.97
N GLY A 147 8.03 7.83 14.21
CA GLY A 147 7.88 7.19 12.90
C GLY A 147 7.69 5.68 12.99
N PHE A 148 8.04 5.01 11.90
CA PHE A 148 7.97 3.55 11.77
C PHE A 148 9.36 2.94 11.93
N THR A 149 9.46 1.90 12.74
CA THR A 149 10.60 0.98 12.74
C THR A 149 10.15 -0.32 12.11
N VAL A 150 10.72 -0.66 10.95
CA VAL A 150 10.37 -1.87 10.21
C VAL A 150 11.62 -2.73 10.08
N LYS A 151 11.54 -3.95 10.61
CA LYS A 151 12.62 -4.95 10.51
C LYS A 151 12.11 -6.21 9.83
N VAL A 152 13.00 -6.85 9.09
CA VAL A 152 12.78 -8.16 8.48
C VAL A 152 13.80 -9.16 9.02
N LEU A 153 13.42 -10.42 9.17
CA LEU A 153 14.41 -11.47 9.45
C LEU A 153 15.26 -11.69 8.21
N LYS A 154 16.57 -11.58 8.38
CA LYS A 154 17.53 -11.81 7.30
C LYS A 154 17.64 -13.32 7.05
N PRO A 155 17.29 -13.80 5.84
CA PRO A 155 17.31 -15.23 5.53
C PRO A 155 18.75 -15.72 5.41
N ASN A 156 19.22 -16.40 6.44
CA ASN A 156 20.55 -17.01 6.47
C ASN A 156 20.41 -18.54 6.38
N SER A 157 21.44 -19.21 5.85
CA SER A 157 21.45 -20.67 5.70
C SER A 157 21.42 -21.44 7.03
N ASP A 158 21.80 -20.81 8.12
CA ASP A 158 21.79 -21.33 9.49
C ASP A 158 20.46 -21.09 10.24
N LEU A 159 19.50 -20.41 9.60
CA LEU A 159 18.24 -19.96 10.21
C LEU A 159 18.45 -19.14 11.49
N ALA A 160 19.55 -18.39 11.58
CA ALA A 160 19.76 -17.45 12.69
C ALA A 160 18.64 -16.40 12.72
N VAL A 161 18.20 -16.05 13.93
CA VAL A 161 17.21 -14.98 14.14
C VAL A 161 17.94 -13.64 14.12
N GLU A 162 18.08 -13.06 12.92
CA GLU A 162 18.75 -11.79 12.70
C GLU A 162 17.77 -10.73 12.16
N PRO A 163 17.13 -9.92 13.02
CA PRO A 163 16.21 -8.87 12.58
C PRO A 163 16.99 -7.65 12.09
N VAL A 164 16.92 -7.38 10.80
CA VAL A 164 17.62 -6.28 10.13
C VAL A 164 16.61 -5.21 9.71
N ASP A 165 17.02 -3.93 9.78
CA ASP A 165 16.18 -2.83 9.31
C ASP A 165 15.89 -2.98 7.81
N VAL A 166 14.63 -2.71 7.41
CA VAL A 166 14.20 -2.83 6.01
C VAL A 166 15.01 -1.95 5.06
N THR A 167 15.55 -0.84 5.55
CA THR A 167 16.42 0.07 4.78
C THR A 167 17.75 -0.59 4.36
N HIS A 168 18.17 -1.66 5.05
CA HIS A 168 19.39 -2.40 4.73
C HIS A 168 19.17 -3.53 3.71
N LEU A 169 17.94 -3.72 3.21
CA LEU A 169 17.64 -4.75 2.19
C LEU A 169 18.53 -4.62 0.94
N GLY A 170 18.98 -3.42 0.59
CA GLY A 170 19.90 -3.21 -0.52
C GLY A 170 21.21 -4.01 -0.40
N LYS A 171 21.66 -4.32 0.81
CA LYS A 171 22.92 -5.03 1.12
C LYS A 171 22.79 -6.56 1.04
N PHE A 172 21.58 -7.09 0.89
CA PHE A 172 21.32 -8.52 0.87
C PHE A 172 21.76 -9.12 -0.47
N SER A 173 22.14 -10.39 -0.46
CA SER A 173 22.40 -11.17 -1.68
C SER A 173 21.15 -11.30 -2.54
N GLY A 174 21.30 -11.66 -3.81
CA GLY A 174 20.16 -11.87 -4.71
C GLY A 174 19.17 -12.90 -4.16
N GLY A 175 19.67 -14.03 -3.66
CA GLY A 175 18.84 -15.08 -3.07
C GLY A 175 18.19 -14.67 -1.74
N GLU A 176 18.87 -13.89 -0.91
CA GLU A 176 18.31 -13.35 0.32
C GLU A 176 17.15 -12.38 0.02
N LYS A 177 17.36 -11.44 -0.91
CA LYS A 177 16.32 -10.49 -1.36
C LYS A 177 15.11 -11.22 -1.89
N LEU A 178 15.30 -12.21 -2.75
CA LEU A 178 14.20 -12.99 -3.30
C LEU A 178 13.41 -13.70 -2.20
N THR A 179 14.12 -14.30 -1.23
CA THR A 179 13.49 -14.98 -0.09
C THR A 179 12.64 -14.03 0.75
N VAL A 180 13.14 -12.82 1.04
CA VAL A 180 12.37 -11.78 1.74
C VAL A 180 11.14 -11.37 0.90
N CYS A 181 11.29 -11.16 -0.41
CA CYS A 181 10.18 -10.80 -1.29
C CYS A 181 9.09 -11.87 -1.31
N VAL A 182 9.46 -13.15 -1.39
CA VAL A 182 8.51 -14.27 -1.33
C VAL A 182 7.79 -14.28 0.01
N ALA A 183 8.50 -14.11 1.13
CA ALA A 183 7.89 -14.06 2.46
C ALA A 183 6.94 -12.86 2.65
N LEU A 184 7.33 -11.67 2.18
CA LEU A 184 6.50 -10.46 2.16
C LEU A 184 5.22 -10.70 1.34
N TYR A 185 5.37 -11.23 0.13
CA TYR A 185 4.23 -11.55 -0.73
C TYR A 185 3.29 -12.52 -0.03
N CYS A 186 3.80 -13.60 0.55
CA CYS A 186 2.99 -14.60 1.23
C CYS A 186 2.21 -14.01 2.41
N THR A 187 2.85 -13.14 3.19
CA THR A 187 2.20 -12.42 4.29
C THR A 187 1.09 -11.50 3.78
N LEU A 188 1.33 -10.73 2.71
CA LEU A 188 0.34 -9.85 2.11
C LEU A 188 -0.81 -10.61 1.47
N ALA A 189 -0.52 -11.73 0.80
CA ALA A 189 -1.51 -12.60 0.20
C ALA A 189 -2.45 -13.16 1.27
N ARG A 190 -1.90 -13.61 2.40
CA ARG A 190 -2.67 -14.06 3.56
C ARG A 190 -3.49 -12.93 4.19
N LEU A 191 -2.90 -11.75 4.40
CA LEU A 191 -3.59 -10.58 4.94
C LEU A 191 -4.79 -10.20 4.07
N ARG A 192 -4.61 -10.17 2.74
CA ARG A 192 -5.69 -9.90 1.77
C ARG A 192 -6.79 -10.97 1.83
N ALA A 193 -6.42 -12.23 2.04
CA ALA A 193 -7.40 -13.31 2.14
C ALA A 193 -8.23 -13.19 3.43
N VAL A 194 -7.60 -12.85 4.56
CA VAL A 194 -8.27 -12.58 5.85
C VAL A 194 -9.21 -11.37 5.76
N ASN A 195 -8.74 -10.25 5.19
CA ASN A 195 -9.54 -9.03 5.05
C ASN A 195 -10.78 -9.21 4.14
N ARG A 196 -10.81 -10.24 3.27
CA ARG A 196 -11.97 -10.59 2.44
C ARG A 196 -12.96 -11.55 3.14
N GLY A 197 -12.85 -11.72 4.46
CA GLY A 197 -13.79 -12.53 5.24
C GLY A 197 -13.63 -14.05 5.06
N ARG A 198 -12.53 -14.53 4.46
CA ARG A 198 -12.30 -15.98 4.26
C ARG A 198 -11.86 -16.73 5.52
N GLY A 199 -11.92 -16.09 6.70
CA GLY A 199 -11.64 -16.73 7.98
C GLY A 199 -10.21 -17.28 8.11
N ARG A 200 -10.03 -18.29 8.99
CA ARG A 200 -8.72 -18.92 9.26
C ARG A 200 -8.27 -19.83 8.12
N ASP A 201 -9.17 -20.29 7.26
CA ASP A 201 -8.89 -21.17 6.11
C ASP A 201 -8.60 -20.40 4.82
N ALA A 202 -8.37 -19.10 4.94
CA ALA A 202 -8.09 -18.20 3.82
C ALA A 202 -6.77 -18.58 3.12
N LEU A 203 -6.87 -19.33 2.01
CA LEU A 203 -5.73 -19.62 1.13
C LEU A 203 -5.17 -18.32 0.55
N GLY A 204 -3.84 -18.16 0.58
CA GLY A 204 -3.13 -17.02 0.02
C GLY A 204 -3.15 -17.00 -1.52
N GLY A 205 -3.47 -18.14 -2.15
CA GLY A 205 -3.56 -18.29 -3.60
C GLY A 205 -2.29 -18.91 -4.18
N THR A 206 -1.88 -18.48 -5.37
CA THR A 206 -0.72 -19.02 -6.09
C THR A 206 0.26 -17.90 -6.40
N LEU A 207 1.55 -18.13 -6.13
CA LEU A 207 2.66 -17.27 -6.52
C LEU A 207 3.45 -17.96 -7.64
N VAL A 208 3.42 -17.37 -8.83
CA VAL A 208 4.21 -17.83 -9.98
C VAL A 208 5.43 -16.92 -10.12
N LEU A 209 6.63 -17.51 -10.22
CA LEU A 209 7.89 -16.80 -10.38
C LEU A 209 8.65 -17.34 -11.60
N ASP A 210 9.14 -16.42 -12.42
CA ASP A 210 9.93 -16.75 -13.60
C ASP A 210 11.44 -16.67 -13.35
N ASN A 211 12.10 -17.78 -13.63
CA ASN A 211 13.51 -18.05 -13.41
C ASN A 211 14.09 -17.63 -12.03
N PRO A 212 13.40 -17.90 -10.89
CA PRO A 212 13.91 -17.53 -9.57
C PRO A 212 15.19 -18.28 -9.19
N LEU A 213 15.39 -19.50 -9.71
CA LEU A 213 16.56 -20.34 -9.38
C LEU A 213 17.88 -19.76 -9.91
N GLY A 214 17.85 -19.00 -11.01
CA GLY A 214 19.05 -18.31 -11.51
C GLY A 214 19.60 -17.27 -10.52
N THR A 215 18.75 -16.77 -9.63
CA THR A 215 19.12 -15.78 -8.59
C THR A 215 19.28 -16.43 -7.21
N ALA A 216 18.57 -17.52 -6.93
CA ALA A 216 18.52 -18.18 -5.62
C ALA A 216 18.52 -19.72 -5.75
N SER A 217 19.65 -20.31 -6.11
CA SER A 217 19.78 -21.78 -6.20
C SER A 217 20.15 -22.45 -4.87
N HIS A 218 20.53 -21.68 -3.85
CA HIS A 218 20.95 -22.23 -2.57
C HIS A 218 19.81 -23.00 -1.87
N VAL A 219 20.01 -24.30 -1.66
CA VAL A 219 19.00 -25.24 -1.17
C VAL A 219 18.32 -24.77 0.12
N ALA A 220 19.08 -24.23 1.08
CA ALA A 220 18.52 -23.76 2.35
C ALA A 220 17.50 -22.61 2.15
N LEU A 221 17.77 -21.68 1.23
CA LEU A 221 16.87 -20.56 0.94
C LEU A 221 15.62 -21.02 0.19
N LEU A 222 15.77 -22.00 -0.72
CA LEU A 222 14.63 -22.58 -1.43
C LEU A 222 13.69 -23.33 -0.49
N ARG A 223 14.23 -24.10 0.46
CA ARG A 223 13.43 -24.74 1.51
C ARG A 223 12.67 -23.69 2.33
N LEU A 224 13.37 -22.65 2.78
CA LEU A 224 12.74 -21.56 3.53
C LEU A 224 11.61 -20.89 2.76
N GLN A 225 11.82 -20.56 1.47
CA GLN A 225 10.77 -19.99 0.60
C GLN A 225 9.54 -20.90 0.52
N ARG A 226 9.76 -22.21 0.33
CA ARG A 226 8.68 -23.21 0.28
C ARG A 226 7.94 -23.32 1.60
N ASP A 227 8.66 -23.39 2.71
CA ASP A 227 8.05 -23.59 4.02
C ASP A 227 7.25 -22.34 4.45
N VAL A 228 7.77 -21.14 4.18
CA VAL A 228 7.03 -19.88 4.39
C VAL A 228 5.76 -19.83 3.53
N ALA A 229 5.84 -20.21 2.25
CA ALA A 229 4.67 -20.20 1.39
C ALA A 229 3.61 -21.21 1.81
N ALA A 230 4.03 -22.43 2.17
CA ALA A 230 3.15 -23.45 2.72
C ALA A 230 2.46 -22.95 4.00
N ALA A 231 3.19 -22.30 4.90
CA ALA A 231 2.66 -21.74 6.14
C ALA A 231 1.56 -20.68 5.93
N HIS A 232 1.67 -19.91 4.85
CA HIS A 232 0.69 -18.87 4.49
C HIS A 232 -0.39 -19.37 3.51
N GLY A 233 -0.41 -20.67 3.21
CA GLY A 233 -1.37 -21.26 2.27
C GLY A 233 -1.21 -20.72 0.85
N VAL A 234 0.03 -20.42 0.45
CA VAL A 234 0.39 -19.95 -0.88
C VAL A 234 1.04 -21.10 -1.64
N GLN A 235 0.48 -21.45 -2.80
CA GLN A 235 1.08 -22.40 -3.72
C GLN A 235 2.22 -21.72 -4.50
N LEU A 236 3.43 -22.27 -4.37
CA LEU A 236 4.60 -21.76 -5.07
C LEU A 236 4.78 -22.48 -6.42
N VAL A 237 4.91 -21.73 -7.52
CA VAL A 237 5.14 -22.27 -8.87
C VAL A 237 6.34 -21.57 -9.50
N TYR A 238 7.45 -22.29 -9.68
CA TYR A 238 8.68 -21.74 -10.23
C TYR A 238 8.87 -22.24 -11.66
N THR A 239 9.00 -21.34 -12.63
CA THR A 239 9.49 -21.66 -13.97
C THR A 239 10.98 -21.40 -14.00
N THR A 240 11.78 -22.27 -14.60
CA THR A 240 13.25 -22.13 -14.62
C THR A 240 13.82 -22.85 -15.83
N GLY A 241 14.84 -22.25 -16.45
CA GLY A 241 15.68 -22.91 -17.47
C GLY A 241 17.00 -23.43 -16.91
N VAL A 242 17.25 -23.28 -15.61
CA VAL A 242 18.51 -23.66 -14.97
C VAL A 242 18.54 -25.17 -14.72
N GLU A 243 19.59 -25.84 -15.22
CA GLU A 243 19.84 -27.27 -15.03
C GLU A 243 20.52 -27.59 -13.67
N ASP A 244 20.02 -26.99 -12.59
CA ASP A 244 20.46 -27.30 -11.23
C ASP A 244 19.53 -28.36 -10.62
N LEU A 245 19.94 -29.63 -10.72
CA LEU A 245 19.17 -30.75 -10.19
C LEU A 245 19.02 -30.69 -8.67
N GLY A 246 19.97 -30.08 -7.95
CA GLY A 246 19.92 -29.93 -6.50
C GLY A 246 18.83 -28.94 -6.08
N ALA A 247 18.72 -27.82 -6.78
CA ALA A 247 17.69 -26.81 -6.58
C ALA A 247 16.30 -27.30 -7.04
N VAL A 248 16.21 -27.90 -8.23
CA VAL A 248 14.95 -28.46 -8.76
C VAL A 248 14.44 -29.60 -7.89
N GLY A 249 15.34 -30.45 -7.37
CA GLY A 249 15.01 -31.53 -6.45
C GLY A 249 14.46 -31.07 -5.10
N GLN A 250 14.52 -29.77 -4.78
CA GLN A 250 13.82 -29.24 -3.61
C GLN A 250 12.32 -29.10 -3.82
N PHE A 251 11.76 -29.30 -5.01
CA PHE A 251 10.32 -29.18 -5.23
C PHE A 251 9.68 -30.58 -5.23
N PRO A 252 8.50 -30.75 -4.59
CA PRO A 252 7.84 -32.04 -4.50
C PRO A 252 7.28 -32.49 -5.85
N ASN A 253 6.92 -31.54 -6.72
CA ASN A 253 6.43 -31.76 -8.07
C ASN A 253 7.31 -30.98 -9.05
N VAL A 254 7.77 -31.65 -10.10
CA VAL A 254 8.59 -31.05 -11.16
C VAL A 254 7.94 -31.36 -12.50
N LEU A 255 7.55 -30.32 -13.24
CA LEU A 255 7.07 -30.45 -14.61
C LEU A 255 8.23 -30.17 -15.56
N ARG A 256 8.79 -31.24 -16.15
CA ARG A 256 9.79 -31.10 -17.20
C ARG A 256 9.08 -30.87 -18.54
N MET A 257 9.44 -29.78 -19.20
CA MET A 257 8.92 -29.44 -20.52
C MET A 257 10.05 -29.56 -21.54
N ARG A 258 9.79 -30.21 -22.66
CA ARG A 258 10.68 -30.22 -23.82
C ARG A 258 9.91 -29.78 -25.05
N ASN A 259 10.58 -29.09 -25.96
CA ASN A 259 10.02 -28.88 -27.28
C ASN A 259 10.08 -30.21 -28.05
N ALA A 260 8.94 -30.65 -28.56
CA ALA A 260 8.84 -31.77 -29.47
C ALA A 260 8.29 -31.27 -30.81
N PRO A 261 8.75 -31.80 -31.95
CA PRO A 261 8.14 -31.49 -33.25
C PRO A 261 6.68 -31.96 -33.24
N GLY A 262 5.75 -31.00 -33.35
CA GLY A 262 4.33 -31.31 -33.43
C GLY A 262 3.98 -31.90 -34.81
N SER A 263 3.04 -32.86 -34.85
CA SER A 263 2.50 -33.39 -36.10
C SER A 263 1.56 -32.41 -36.82
N LEU A 264 1.13 -31.33 -36.14
CA LEU A 264 0.18 -30.33 -36.65
C LEU A 264 0.89 -29.01 -36.96
N ARG A 265 0.79 -28.57 -38.22
CA ARG A 265 1.48 -27.37 -38.77
C ARG A 265 1.07 -26.03 -38.12
N THR A 266 -0.05 -25.95 -37.41
CA THR A 266 -0.67 -24.66 -37.02
C THR A 266 -1.03 -24.51 -35.55
N ARG A 267 -0.81 -25.51 -34.69
CA ARG A 267 -1.21 -25.44 -33.27
C ARG A 267 -0.13 -25.97 -32.33
N ARG A 268 0.16 -25.21 -31.27
CA ARG A 268 1.11 -25.59 -30.20
C ARG A 268 0.31 -26.06 -29.00
N TYR A 269 0.45 -27.33 -28.65
CA TYR A 269 -0.20 -27.94 -27.49
C TYR A 269 0.86 -28.43 -26.50
N VAL A 270 0.57 -28.34 -25.20
CA VAL A 270 1.33 -29.04 -24.17
C VAL A 270 0.70 -30.42 -24.02
N VAL A 271 1.47 -31.47 -24.30
CA VAL A 271 1.03 -32.86 -24.19
C VAL A 271 1.75 -33.53 -23.04
N LEU A 272 1.01 -34.29 -22.23
CA LEU A 272 1.61 -35.15 -21.21
C LEU A 272 2.26 -36.34 -21.91
N GLU A 273 3.58 -36.43 -21.83
CA GLU A 273 4.34 -37.54 -22.40
C GLU A 273 4.41 -38.70 -21.39
N GLU A 274 4.99 -38.45 -20.22
CA GLU A 274 5.22 -39.47 -19.19
C GLU A 274 4.97 -38.91 -17.79
N ARG A 275 4.64 -39.79 -16.84
CA ARG A 275 4.52 -39.48 -15.41
C ARG A 275 5.46 -40.41 -14.63
N PHE A 276 6.32 -39.82 -13.80
CA PHE A 276 7.27 -40.54 -12.96
C PHE A 276 6.91 -40.35 -11.48
N GLY A 277 7.09 -41.41 -10.68
CA GLY A 277 6.91 -41.40 -9.22
C GLY A 277 5.49 -41.67 -8.72
N SER A 278 5.38 -41.94 -7.42
CA SER A 278 4.13 -42.27 -6.72
C SER A 278 3.43 -41.06 -6.12
N ALA A 279 3.64 -39.84 -6.66
CA ALA A 279 3.14 -38.60 -6.06
C ALA A 279 1.61 -38.67 -5.89
N VAL A 280 1.21 -39.03 -4.68
CA VAL A 280 -0.15 -39.09 -4.19
C VAL A 280 -0.68 -37.64 -4.26
N GLU A 281 -1.73 -37.42 -5.06
CA GLU A 281 -2.47 -36.14 -5.19
C GLU A 281 -1.81 -34.92 -5.88
N GLY A 282 -0.71 -35.06 -6.63
CA GLY A 282 0.03 -33.87 -7.12
C GLY A 282 -0.55 -33.10 -8.33
N ILE A 283 -1.04 -33.80 -9.36
CA ILE A 283 -1.72 -33.24 -10.54
C ILE A 283 -2.66 -34.34 -11.05
N THR A 284 -3.98 -34.16 -10.98
CA THR A 284 -4.95 -35.19 -11.41
C THR A 284 -5.38 -35.04 -12.86
N SER A 285 -5.22 -33.84 -13.44
CA SER A 285 -5.49 -33.57 -14.86
C SER A 285 -4.72 -32.36 -15.36
N ALA A 286 -4.16 -32.43 -16.56
CA ALA A 286 -3.82 -31.25 -17.36
C ALA A 286 -4.94 -31.05 -18.38
N ARG A 287 -5.78 -30.02 -18.20
CA ARG A 287 -6.76 -29.62 -19.22
C ARG A 287 -6.24 -28.41 -19.97
N VAL A 288 -6.20 -28.51 -21.29
CA VAL A 288 -6.11 -27.35 -22.17
C VAL A 288 -7.48 -26.68 -22.12
N SER A 289 -7.59 -25.52 -21.47
CA SER A 289 -8.80 -24.71 -21.54
C SER A 289 -8.78 -23.94 -22.85
N SER A 290 -9.64 -24.32 -23.80
CA SER A 290 -9.93 -23.54 -24.98
C SER A 290 -11.29 -22.85 -24.80
N ASP A 291 -11.32 -21.52 -24.86
CA ASP A 291 -12.57 -20.75 -25.03
C ASP A 291 -12.99 -20.76 -26.51
N GLU A 292 -13.23 -21.95 -27.08
CA GLU A 292 -13.92 -22.06 -28.36
C GLU A 292 -15.13 -23.00 -28.23
N PRO A 293 -16.32 -22.56 -28.69
CA PRO A 293 -17.53 -23.35 -28.57
C PRO A 293 -17.40 -24.58 -29.45
N THR A 294 -17.61 -25.75 -28.85
CA THR A 294 -17.78 -27.01 -29.58
C THR A 294 -19.06 -26.92 -30.39
N ASN A 295 -18.94 -26.56 -31.67
CA ASN A 295 -20.01 -26.83 -32.64
C ASN A 295 -20.16 -28.35 -32.74
N GLY A 296 -21.28 -28.84 -32.21
CA GLY A 296 -21.70 -30.21 -32.41
C GLY A 296 -21.83 -30.51 -33.90
N VAL A 297 -21.28 -31.64 -34.31
CA VAL A 297 -21.67 -32.27 -35.57
C VAL A 297 -22.31 -33.59 -35.18
N ALA A 298 -23.63 -33.61 -35.29
CA ALA A 298 -24.42 -34.82 -35.36
C ALA A 298 -24.11 -35.53 -36.68
N SER A 299 -23.85 -36.83 -36.60
CA SER A 299 -24.20 -37.86 -37.58
C SER A 299 -24.14 -39.21 -36.86
#